data_AF-A0A083ZVC4-F1
#
_entry.id   AF-A0A083ZVC4-F1
#
_cell.length_a   1.000
_cell.length_b   1.000
_cell.length_c   1.000
_cell.angle_alpha   90.00
_cell.angle_beta   90.00
_cell.angle_gamma   90.00
#
_symmetry.space_group_name_H-M   'P 1'
#
loop_
_entity.id
_entity.type
_entity.pdbx_description
1 polymer ?
#
loop_
_entity_poly.entity_id
_entity_poly.type
_entity_poly.pdbx_seq_one_letter_code
_entity_poly.pdbx_strand_id
1 'polypeptide(L)'
;MSYKTHADTWEQRATIRTRPRRFIENDELSFYPIERQPLCFDPIIEKLGDEVRDTILLQSLYKYINDIIIFETEIVNKVALDIAKGRFPFDFSFEARYDAMSVVVDEDYHAFVAMDFQNQLEKETGIKPFKVFDEIELSRAIPRAIESLNDSKHKAGMELIAVAISENTVTSDVAAFASDSTVKRSIKGIMADHLADEGRHSKFWTA
;
A
#
# COMPACT_ATOMS: atom_id res chain seq x y z
N MET A 1 -17.65 5.42 -23.13
CA MET A 1 -17.48 6.85 -22.78
C MET A 1 -16.04 7.22 -23.06
N SER A 2 -15.73 8.49 -23.32
CA SER A 2 -14.33 8.94 -23.40
C SER A 2 -13.77 9.05 -21.98
N TYR A 3 -12.58 8.51 -21.76
CA TYR A 3 -11.85 8.61 -20.49
C TYR A 3 -11.67 10.07 -20.08
N LYS A 4 -11.86 10.39 -18.80
CA LYS A 4 -11.69 11.75 -18.27
C LYS A 4 -10.47 11.80 -17.38
N THR A 5 -9.50 12.61 -17.76
CA THR A 5 -8.26 12.73 -17.00
C THR A 5 -8.45 13.37 -15.61
N HIS A 6 -7.63 12.96 -14.65
CA HIS A 6 -7.51 13.55 -13.32
C HIS A 6 -6.27 14.44 -13.13
N ALA A 7 -5.53 14.75 -14.20
CA ALA A 7 -4.27 15.50 -14.18
C ALA A 7 -4.31 16.78 -13.32
N ASP A 8 -5.28 17.67 -13.54
CA ASP A 8 -5.40 18.93 -12.80
C ASP A 8 -5.63 18.70 -11.30
N THR A 9 -6.40 17.66 -10.97
CA THR A 9 -6.66 17.30 -9.57
C THR A 9 -5.40 16.70 -8.93
N TRP A 10 -4.64 15.89 -9.67
CA TRP A 10 -3.38 15.31 -9.20
C TRP A 10 -2.35 16.39 -8.87
N GLU A 11 -2.12 17.35 -9.79
CA GLU A 11 -1.19 18.48 -9.56
C GLU A 11 -1.51 19.26 -8.29
N GLN A 12 -2.79 19.41 -7.96
CA GLN A 12 -3.26 20.16 -6.79
C GLN A 12 -3.26 19.36 -5.49
N ARG A 13 -3.36 18.02 -5.54
CA ARG A 13 -3.72 17.21 -4.38
C ARG A 13 -2.77 16.05 -4.06
N ALA A 14 -1.90 15.64 -4.97
CA ALA A 14 -0.99 14.52 -4.74
C ALA A 14 -0.18 14.72 -3.45
N THR A 15 -0.06 13.68 -2.63
CA THR A 15 0.57 13.80 -1.32
C THR A 15 2.04 14.14 -1.45
N ILE A 16 2.73 13.62 -2.48
CA ILE A 16 4.11 13.98 -2.85
C ILE A 16 4.32 15.49 -3.01
N ARG A 17 3.27 16.24 -3.37
CA ARG A 17 3.31 17.70 -3.56
C ARG A 17 2.81 18.49 -2.36
N THR A 18 1.91 17.91 -1.58
CA THR A 18 1.08 18.67 -0.63
C THR A 18 1.26 18.27 0.83
N ARG A 19 1.93 17.16 1.11
CA ARG A 19 2.13 16.66 2.47
C ARG A 19 3.58 16.78 2.91
N PRO A 20 3.84 17.27 4.14
CA PRO A 20 5.19 17.26 4.67
C PRO A 20 5.61 15.82 5.01
N ARG A 21 6.93 15.59 5.07
CA ARG A 21 7.47 14.36 5.64
C ARG A 21 6.92 14.16 7.06
N ARG A 22 6.41 12.96 7.34
CA ARG A 22 5.93 12.57 8.66
C ARG A 22 7.06 11.99 9.50
N PHE A 23 7.03 12.33 10.79
CA PHE A 23 7.91 11.75 11.78
C PHE A 23 7.11 10.87 12.73
N ILE A 24 7.71 9.78 13.16
CA ILE A 24 7.12 8.93 14.18
C ILE A 24 6.92 9.72 15.48
N GLU A 25 5.75 9.55 16.11
CA GLU A 25 5.42 10.22 17.36
C GLU A 25 5.78 9.34 18.56
N ASN A 26 6.40 9.96 19.55
CA ASN A 26 6.58 9.38 20.88
C ASN A 26 5.31 9.59 21.72
N ASP A 27 4.20 9.01 21.27
CA ASP A 27 2.96 8.86 22.04
C ASP A 27 2.87 7.47 22.70
N GLU A 28 1.95 7.29 23.65
CA GLU A 28 1.72 6.00 24.34
C GLU A 28 0.79 5.07 23.54
N LEU A 29 0.55 5.35 22.26
CA LEU A 29 -0.34 4.57 21.40
C LEU A 29 0.40 3.39 20.76
N SER A 30 -0.36 2.40 20.31
CA SER A 30 0.17 1.15 19.77
C SER A 30 0.77 1.32 18.38
N PHE A 31 1.77 0.49 18.04
CA PHE A 31 2.33 0.44 16.68
C PHE A 31 1.40 -0.19 15.64
N TYR A 32 0.45 -1.02 16.07
CA TYR A 32 -0.46 -1.73 15.18
C TYR A 32 -1.81 -1.94 15.89
N PRO A 33 -2.95 -1.98 15.16
CA PRO A 33 -4.26 -2.22 15.75
C PRO A 33 -4.30 -3.60 16.42
N ILE A 34 -4.57 -3.64 17.72
CA ILE A 34 -4.55 -4.89 18.50
C ILE A 34 -5.60 -5.87 17.97
N GLU A 35 -6.77 -5.37 17.59
CA GLU A 35 -7.88 -6.15 17.03
C GLU A 35 -7.54 -6.84 15.69
N ARG A 36 -6.48 -6.38 15.00
CA ARG A 36 -5.98 -7.00 13.77
C ARG A 36 -4.83 -7.98 14.02
N GLN A 37 -4.46 -8.23 15.27
CA GLN A 37 -3.40 -9.16 15.64
C GLN A 37 -3.92 -10.27 16.57
N PRO A 38 -4.39 -11.40 16.01
CA PRO A 38 -4.97 -12.50 16.78
C PRO A 38 -4.07 -13.04 17.89
N LEU A 39 -2.74 -13.00 17.72
CA LEU A 39 -1.80 -13.49 18.73
C LEU A 39 -1.89 -12.69 20.04
N CYS A 40 -2.28 -11.41 20.00
CA CYS A 40 -2.42 -10.59 21.20
C CYS A 40 -3.60 -11.01 22.09
N PHE A 41 -4.49 -11.89 21.61
CA PHE A 41 -5.61 -12.43 22.37
C PHE A 41 -5.37 -13.87 22.87
N ASP A 42 -4.19 -14.44 22.61
CA ASP A 42 -3.84 -15.75 23.13
C ASP A 42 -3.49 -15.65 24.64
N PRO A 43 -4.06 -16.52 25.52
CA PRO A 43 -3.77 -16.48 26.95
C PRO A 43 -2.29 -16.67 27.32
N ILE A 44 -1.48 -17.26 26.45
CA ILE A 44 -0.03 -17.37 26.64
C ILE A 44 0.61 -15.99 26.49
N ILE A 45 0.25 -15.24 25.44
CA ILE A 45 0.78 -13.89 25.21
C ILE A 45 0.32 -12.94 26.31
N GLU A 46 -0.94 -13.02 26.74
CA GLU A 46 -1.44 -12.23 27.87
C GLU A 46 -0.61 -12.46 29.15
N LYS A 47 -0.24 -13.70 29.45
CA LYS A 47 0.61 -14.05 30.60
C LYS A 47 2.06 -13.57 30.47
N LEU A 48 2.56 -13.41 29.24
CA LEU A 48 3.91 -12.91 28.98
C LEU A 48 4.01 -11.40 29.13
N GLY A 49 2.88 -10.68 29.16
CA GLY A 49 2.80 -9.27 29.51
C GLY A 49 2.93 -8.29 28.32
N ASP A 50 2.83 -7.01 28.65
CA ASP A 50 2.70 -5.92 27.67
C ASP A 50 3.91 -5.78 26.74
N GLU A 51 5.13 -6.01 27.24
CA GLU A 51 6.36 -5.92 26.44
C GLU A 51 6.36 -6.90 25.25
N VAL A 52 5.88 -8.13 25.48
CA VAL A 52 5.75 -9.14 24.43
C VAL A 52 4.65 -8.75 23.44
N ARG A 53 3.50 -8.27 23.93
CA ARG A 53 2.43 -7.76 23.09
C ARG A 53 2.92 -6.62 22.19
N ASP A 54 3.59 -5.63 22.75
CA ASP A 54 4.03 -4.44 22.02
C ASP A 54 5.11 -4.80 20.99
N THR A 55 5.98 -5.77 21.30
CA THR A 55 6.91 -6.37 20.34
C THR A 55 6.17 -7.02 19.16
N ILE A 56 5.11 -7.80 19.43
CA ILE A 56 4.30 -8.42 18.38
C ILE A 56 3.65 -7.34 17.50
N LEU A 57 3.10 -6.28 18.08
CA LEU A 57 2.49 -5.17 17.32
C LEU A 57 3.52 -4.44 16.47
N LEU A 58 4.72 -4.16 17.00
CA LEU A 58 5.81 -3.56 16.23
C LEU A 58 6.22 -4.44 15.03
N GLN A 59 6.37 -5.75 15.25
CA GLN A 59 6.69 -6.69 14.17
C GLN A 59 5.56 -6.81 13.14
N SER A 60 4.30 -6.68 13.58
CA SER A 60 3.14 -6.63 12.69
C SER A 60 3.17 -5.40 11.79
N LEU A 61 3.51 -4.24 12.36
CA LEU A 61 3.69 -3.00 11.59
C LEU A 61 4.85 -3.13 10.59
N TYR A 62 5.98 -3.72 10.98
CA TYR A 62 7.09 -3.95 10.05
C TYR A 62 6.68 -4.80 8.86
N LYS A 63 5.96 -5.91 9.10
CA LYS A 63 5.44 -6.75 8.02
C LYS A 63 4.47 -5.99 7.13
N TYR A 64 3.55 -5.22 7.72
CA TYR A 64 2.58 -4.42 6.97
C TYR A 64 3.24 -3.34 6.10
N ILE A 65 4.23 -2.62 6.63
CA ILE A 65 5.01 -1.63 5.87
C ILE A 65 5.73 -2.30 4.69
N ASN A 66 6.37 -3.45 4.93
CA ASN A 66 7.05 -4.20 3.89
C ASN A 66 6.08 -4.70 2.80
N ASP A 67 4.87 -5.11 3.19
CA ASP A 67 3.84 -5.50 2.24
C ASP A 67 3.41 -4.35 1.33
N ILE A 68 3.19 -3.15 1.90
CA ILE A 68 2.89 -1.94 1.11
C ILE A 68 4.00 -1.69 0.11
N ILE A 69 5.27 -1.72 0.54
CA ILE A 69 6.41 -1.48 -0.35
C ILE A 69 6.40 -2.44 -1.55
N ILE A 70 6.20 -3.74 -1.31
CA ILE A 70 6.15 -4.75 -2.38
C ILE A 70 4.91 -4.55 -3.26
N PHE A 71 3.75 -4.32 -2.65
CA PHE A 71 2.50 -4.13 -3.36
C PHE A 71 2.60 -2.95 -4.34
N GLU A 72 3.00 -1.79 -3.85
CA GLU A 72 3.13 -0.57 -4.65
C GLU A 72 4.16 -0.73 -5.77
N THR A 73 5.37 -1.20 -5.43
CA THR A 73 6.50 -1.16 -6.37
C THR A 73 6.51 -2.31 -7.38
N GLU A 74 6.01 -3.49 -7.00
CA GLU A 74 6.15 -4.70 -7.82
C GLU A 74 4.84 -5.15 -8.48
N ILE A 75 3.69 -4.75 -7.93
CA ILE A 75 2.37 -5.19 -8.42
C ILE A 75 1.68 -4.03 -9.13
N VAL A 76 1.41 -2.94 -8.43
CA VAL A 76 0.67 -1.79 -8.97
C VAL A 76 1.51 -1.07 -10.01
N ASN A 77 2.74 -0.69 -9.64
CA ASN A 77 3.64 0.05 -10.52
C ASN A 77 3.98 -0.68 -11.80
N LYS A 78 4.14 -2.00 -11.74
CA LYS A 78 4.41 -2.80 -12.93
C LYS A 78 3.32 -2.59 -13.99
N VAL A 79 2.05 -2.71 -13.59
CA VAL A 79 0.90 -2.54 -14.51
C VAL A 79 0.73 -1.09 -14.94
N ALA A 80 0.77 -0.15 -13.99
CA ALA A 80 0.62 1.27 -14.29
C ALA A 80 1.70 1.79 -15.25
N LEU A 81 2.96 1.36 -15.06
CA LEU A 81 4.07 1.74 -15.93
C LEU A 81 3.93 1.15 -17.35
N ASP A 82 3.46 -0.09 -17.47
CA ASP A 82 3.22 -0.69 -18.78
C ASP A 82 2.07 0.01 -19.52
N ILE A 83 1.01 0.43 -18.82
CA ILE A 83 -0.05 1.27 -19.38
C ILE A 83 0.54 2.61 -19.84
N ALA A 84 1.22 3.34 -18.96
CA ALA A 84 1.76 4.67 -19.25
C ALA A 84 2.68 4.67 -20.50
N LYS A 85 3.52 3.64 -20.61
CA LYS A 85 4.47 3.50 -21.73
C LYS A 85 3.84 2.94 -23.00
N GLY A 86 2.56 2.59 -23.01
CA GLY A 86 1.88 1.97 -24.15
C GLY A 86 2.44 0.58 -24.46
N ARG A 87 2.86 -0.14 -23.41
CA ARG A 87 3.38 -1.52 -23.49
C ARG A 87 2.33 -2.54 -23.07
N PHE A 88 1.27 -2.11 -22.38
CA PHE A 88 0.18 -2.99 -22.00
C PHE A 88 -0.54 -3.53 -23.25
N PRO A 89 -1.01 -4.79 -23.26
CA PRO A 89 -1.65 -5.39 -24.45
C PRO A 89 -3.00 -4.79 -24.89
N PHE A 90 -3.54 -3.82 -24.15
CA PHE A 90 -4.73 -3.07 -24.52
C PHE A 90 -4.37 -1.63 -24.89
N ASP A 91 -5.12 -1.07 -25.84
CA ASP A 91 -4.95 0.32 -26.24
C ASP A 91 -5.61 1.25 -25.22
N PHE A 92 -4.81 2.15 -24.66
CA PHE A 92 -5.25 3.24 -23.79
C PHE A 92 -5.04 4.58 -24.48
N SER A 93 -5.97 5.52 -24.28
CA SER A 93 -5.83 6.88 -24.79
C SER A 93 -4.62 7.58 -24.13
N PHE A 94 -4.13 8.67 -24.74
CA PHE A 94 -3.00 9.38 -24.16
C PHE A 94 -3.32 9.91 -22.76
N GLU A 95 -4.55 10.35 -22.54
CA GLU A 95 -5.04 10.83 -21.24
C GLU A 95 -4.95 9.73 -20.16
N ALA A 96 -5.42 8.51 -20.47
CA ALA A 96 -5.32 7.38 -19.54
C ALA A 96 -3.86 6.99 -19.27
N ARG A 97 -3.00 7.04 -20.30
CA ARG A 97 -1.57 6.76 -20.15
C ARG A 97 -0.83 7.82 -19.33
N TYR A 98 -1.22 9.09 -19.49
CA TYR A 98 -0.69 10.20 -18.72
C TYR A 98 -1.06 10.05 -17.23
N ASP A 99 -2.32 9.71 -16.95
CA ASP A 99 -2.80 9.47 -15.60
C ASP A 99 -2.21 8.19 -14.98
N ALA A 100 -1.95 7.14 -15.77
CA ALA A 100 -1.21 5.97 -15.31
C ALA A 100 0.21 6.34 -14.84
N MET A 101 0.87 7.32 -15.47
CA MET A 101 2.16 7.82 -15.01
C MET A 101 2.04 8.56 -13.67
N SER A 102 0.92 9.22 -13.39
CA SER A 102 0.71 9.86 -12.10
C SER A 102 0.56 8.82 -10.98
N VAL A 103 -0.13 7.70 -11.26
CA VAL A 103 -0.20 6.54 -10.33
C VAL A 103 1.20 6.03 -10.03
N VAL A 104 2.06 5.86 -11.05
CA VAL A 104 3.45 5.41 -10.83
C VAL A 104 4.22 6.30 -9.86
N VAL A 105 4.06 7.61 -10.00
CA VAL A 105 4.71 8.59 -9.11
C VAL A 105 4.17 8.52 -7.69
N ASP A 106 2.85 8.38 -7.53
CA ASP A 106 2.21 8.28 -6.22
C ASP A 106 2.65 6.99 -5.51
N GLU A 107 2.65 5.83 -6.18
CA GLU A 107 3.08 4.55 -5.59
C GLU A 107 4.56 4.50 -5.21
N ASP A 108 5.45 5.01 -6.06
CA ASP A 108 6.86 5.12 -5.70
C ASP A 108 7.05 6.04 -4.48
N TYR A 109 6.21 7.07 -4.34
CA TYR A 109 6.22 7.94 -3.17
C TYR A 109 5.66 7.27 -1.91
N HIS A 110 4.58 6.50 -2.03
CA HIS A 110 4.02 5.70 -0.94
C HIS A 110 5.06 4.72 -0.41
N ALA A 111 5.74 3.99 -1.30
CA ALA A 111 6.83 3.09 -0.94
C ALA A 111 8.01 3.84 -0.29
N PHE A 112 8.39 5.00 -0.83
CA PHE A 112 9.45 5.84 -0.24
C PHE A 112 9.11 6.29 1.20
N VAL A 113 7.88 6.75 1.43
CA VAL A 113 7.40 7.15 2.76
C VAL A 113 7.41 5.96 3.71
N ALA A 114 6.96 4.79 3.24
CA ALA A 114 6.95 3.55 4.01
C ALA A 114 8.37 3.12 4.42
N MET A 115 9.34 3.17 3.50
CA MET A 115 10.75 2.89 3.78
C MET A 115 11.36 3.90 4.77
N ASP A 116 11.07 5.18 4.61
CA ASP A 116 11.54 6.21 5.54
C ASP A 116 10.99 5.95 6.95
N PHE A 117 9.70 5.63 7.06
CA PHE A 117 9.04 5.34 8.33
C PHE A 117 9.59 4.07 8.99
N GLN A 118 9.88 3.02 8.22
CA GLN A 118 10.58 1.82 8.73
C GLN A 118 11.95 2.19 9.31
N ASN A 119 12.74 2.98 8.59
CA ASN A 119 14.04 3.43 9.10
C ASN A 119 13.90 4.29 10.38
N GLN A 120 12.82 5.05 10.53
CA GLN A 120 12.55 5.80 11.76
C GLN A 120 12.23 4.87 12.92
N LEU A 121 11.34 3.90 12.72
CA LEU A 121 10.98 2.87 13.71
C LEU A 121 12.21 2.12 14.22
N GLU A 122 13.11 1.68 13.34
CA GLU A 122 14.32 0.97 13.73
C GLU A 122 15.26 1.84 14.59
N LYS A 123 15.36 3.14 14.27
CA LYS A 123 16.19 4.09 15.02
C LYS A 123 15.61 4.40 16.40
N GLU A 124 14.30 4.57 16.50
CA GLU A 124 13.66 4.93 17.76
C GLU A 124 13.54 3.75 18.72
N THR A 125 13.16 2.59 18.20
CA THR A 125 12.93 1.39 19.03
C THR A 125 14.21 0.60 19.30
N GLY A 126 15.21 0.72 18.42
CA GLY A 126 16.39 -0.16 18.43
C GLY A 126 16.09 -1.61 18.02
N ILE A 127 14.86 -1.91 17.61
CA ILE A 127 14.39 -3.25 17.25
C ILE A 127 14.21 -3.32 15.72
N LYS A 128 14.78 -4.35 15.10
CA LYS A 128 14.65 -4.61 13.67
C LYS A 128 13.52 -5.60 13.36
N PRO A 129 13.04 -5.65 12.11
CA PRO A 129 12.18 -6.76 11.67
C PRO A 129 12.86 -8.11 11.95
N PHE A 130 12.14 -9.05 12.54
CA PHE A 130 12.64 -10.42 12.76
C PHE A 130 12.82 -11.16 11.43
N LYS A 131 11.98 -10.82 10.45
CA LYS A 131 12.05 -11.34 9.10
C LYS A 131 11.57 -10.27 8.13
N VAL A 132 12.32 -10.11 7.06
CA VAL A 132 11.90 -9.37 5.86
C VAL A 132 11.45 -10.42 4.84
N PHE A 133 10.28 -10.20 4.25
CA PHE A 133 9.74 -11.08 3.21
C PHE A 133 9.96 -10.42 1.86
N ASP A 134 10.39 -11.17 0.86
CA ASP A 134 10.62 -10.66 -0.50
C ASP A 134 9.37 -10.80 -1.40
N GLU A 135 8.28 -11.32 -0.85
CA GLU A 135 7.01 -11.50 -1.57
C GLU A 135 5.80 -11.43 -0.63
N ILE A 136 4.67 -10.96 -1.17
CA ILE A 136 3.37 -11.00 -0.51
C ILE A 136 2.46 -12.06 -1.12
N GLU A 137 1.30 -12.28 -0.51
CA GLU A 137 0.30 -13.22 -0.99
C GLU A 137 -0.09 -12.97 -2.46
N LEU A 138 -0.22 -11.70 -2.84
CA LEU A 138 -0.55 -11.29 -4.20
C LEU A 138 0.58 -11.60 -5.19
N SER A 139 1.85 -11.47 -4.79
CA SER A 139 3.02 -11.86 -5.60
C SER A 139 2.96 -13.33 -6.04
N ARG A 140 2.27 -14.19 -5.28
CA ARG A 140 2.04 -15.60 -5.63
C ARG A 140 0.69 -15.85 -6.31
N ALA A 141 -0.37 -15.18 -5.85
CA ALA A 141 -1.73 -15.43 -6.32
C ALA A 141 -1.96 -14.93 -7.75
N ILE A 142 -1.46 -13.73 -8.08
CA ILE A 142 -1.67 -13.12 -9.40
C ILE A 142 -0.99 -13.93 -10.50
N PRO A 143 0.30 -14.32 -10.41
CA PRO A 143 0.92 -15.16 -11.43
C PRO A 143 0.20 -16.49 -11.64
N ARG A 144 -0.25 -17.16 -10.57
CA ARG A 144 -1.04 -18.41 -10.68
C ARG A 144 -2.35 -18.20 -11.43
N ALA A 145 -3.05 -17.10 -11.16
CA ALA A 145 -4.28 -16.76 -11.87
C ALA A 145 -4.02 -16.50 -13.36
N ILE A 146 -2.96 -15.76 -13.69
CA ILE A 146 -2.54 -15.49 -15.07
C ILE A 146 -2.13 -16.79 -15.79
N GLU A 147 -1.35 -17.66 -15.15
CA GLU A 147 -0.89 -18.94 -15.71
C GLU A 147 -2.03 -19.90 -16.05
N SER A 148 -3.18 -19.78 -15.37
CA SER A 148 -4.37 -20.60 -15.63
C SER A 148 -5.08 -20.30 -16.96
N LEU A 149 -4.69 -19.21 -17.65
CA LEU A 149 -5.31 -18.72 -18.87
C LEU A 149 -4.47 -19.10 -20.11
N ASN A 150 -5.14 -19.32 -21.23
CA ASN A 150 -4.51 -19.91 -22.42
C ASN A 150 -3.89 -18.88 -23.38
N ASP A 151 -4.42 -17.66 -23.45
CA ASP A 151 -3.97 -16.64 -24.40
C ASP A 151 -3.54 -15.34 -23.72
N SER A 152 -2.70 -14.57 -24.43
CA SER A 152 -2.10 -13.34 -23.93
C SER A 152 -3.12 -12.25 -23.59
N LYS A 153 -4.26 -12.21 -24.29
CA LYS A 153 -5.27 -11.16 -24.08
C LYS A 153 -6.00 -11.37 -22.76
N HIS A 154 -6.42 -12.60 -22.47
CA HIS A 154 -7.03 -12.91 -21.17
C HIS A 154 -6.02 -12.82 -20.03
N LYS A 155 -4.75 -13.17 -20.25
CA LYS A 155 -3.67 -12.97 -19.27
C LYS A 155 -3.52 -11.49 -18.87
N ALA A 156 -3.44 -10.60 -19.85
CA ALA A 156 -3.38 -9.16 -19.60
C ALA A 156 -4.65 -8.64 -18.91
N GLY A 157 -5.82 -9.12 -19.33
CA GLY A 157 -7.08 -8.80 -18.68
C GLY A 157 -7.12 -9.23 -17.21
N MET A 158 -6.63 -10.42 -16.90
CA MET A 158 -6.54 -10.93 -15.53
C MET A 158 -5.57 -10.12 -14.68
N GLU A 159 -4.40 -9.76 -15.22
CA GLU A 159 -3.44 -8.91 -14.51
C GLU A 159 -4.06 -7.55 -14.16
N LEU A 160 -4.73 -6.91 -15.12
CA LEU A 160 -5.41 -5.63 -14.92
C LEU A 160 -6.54 -5.73 -13.87
N ILE A 161 -7.39 -6.77 -13.97
CA ILE A 161 -8.48 -7.01 -13.01
C ILE A 161 -7.92 -7.27 -11.61
N ALA A 162 -6.86 -8.07 -11.50
CA ALA A 162 -6.26 -8.40 -10.22
C ALA A 162 -5.69 -7.15 -9.54
N VAL A 163 -4.94 -6.31 -10.26
CA VAL A 163 -4.45 -5.04 -9.73
C VAL A 163 -5.61 -4.14 -9.32
N ALA A 164 -6.62 -3.95 -10.18
CA ALA A 164 -7.78 -3.13 -9.84
C ALA A 164 -8.52 -3.61 -8.58
N ILE A 165 -8.68 -4.92 -8.39
CA ILE A 165 -9.27 -5.48 -7.16
C ILE A 165 -8.37 -5.23 -5.95
N SER A 166 -7.07 -5.48 -6.08
CA SER A 166 -6.11 -5.32 -4.99
C SER A 166 -6.00 -3.87 -4.53
N GLU A 167 -5.95 -2.91 -5.45
CA GLU A 167 -5.94 -1.47 -5.20
C GLU A 167 -7.13 -1.03 -4.35
N ASN A 168 -8.34 -1.43 -4.75
CA ASN A 168 -9.55 -1.13 -3.99
C ASN A 168 -9.57 -1.82 -2.63
N THR A 169 -8.93 -2.98 -2.50
CA THR A 169 -8.80 -3.70 -1.22
C THR A 169 -7.83 -2.99 -0.28
N VAL A 170 -6.64 -2.61 -0.78
CA VAL A 170 -5.65 -1.85 -0.01
C VAL A 170 -6.22 -0.49 0.40
N THR A 171 -6.94 0.20 -0.48
CA THR A 171 -7.67 1.43 -0.13
C THR A 171 -8.55 1.23 1.11
N SER A 172 -9.30 0.12 1.17
CA SER A 172 -10.15 -0.20 2.32
C SER A 172 -9.35 -0.49 3.59
N ASP A 173 -8.20 -1.17 3.48
CA ASP A 173 -7.35 -1.47 4.62
C ASP A 173 -6.67 -0.22 5.16
N VAL A 174 -6.10 0.61 4.29
CA VAL A 174 -5.50 1.89 4.65
C VAL A 174 -6.55 2.82 5.26
N ALA A 175 -7.79 2.83 4.74
CA ALA A 175 -8.89 3.59 5.34
C ALA A 175 -9.22 3.17 6.78
N ALA A 176 -9.21 1.86 7.04
CA ALA A 176 -9.45 1.36 8.39
C ALA A 176 -8.36 1.85 9.36
N PHE A 177 -7.08 1.75 8.97
CA PHE A 177 -5.96 2.29 9.75
C PHE A 177 -6.05 3.80 9.94
N ALA A 178 -6.38 4.54 8.88
CA ALA A 178 -6.53 6.00 8.92
C ALA A 178 -7.67 6.46 9.83
N SER A 179 -8.62 5.58 10.16
CA SER A 179 -9.73 5.86 11.08
C SER A 179 -9.43 5.44 12.53
N ASP A 180 -8.44 4.58 12.74
CA ASP A 180 -8.09 4.03 14.05
C ASP A 180 -7.56 5.12 14.99
N SER A 181 -7.91 5.03 16.26
CA SER A 181 -7.48 5.96 17.33
C SER A 181 -6.61 5.30 18.40
N THR A 182 -6.39 3.99 18.28
CA THR A 182 -5.55 3.18 19.17
C THR A 182 -4.09 3.13 18.71
N VAL A 183 -3.84 3.45 17.43
CA VAL A 183 -2.49 3.48 16.85
C VAL A 183 -1.84 4.85 16.92
N LYS A 184 -0.50 4.88 16.91
CA LYS A 184 0.30 6.12 16.90
C LYS A 184 -0.22 7.11 15.87
N ARG A 185 -0.32 8.39 16.25
CA ARG A 185 -0.90 9.40 15.35
C ARG A 185 -0.09 9.57 14.07
N SER A 186 1.21 9.36 14.13
CA SER A 186 2.09 9.36 12.96
C SER A 186 1.74 8.24 11.96
N ILE A 187 1.44 7.03 12.46
CA ILE A 187 1.01 5.86 11.67
C ILE A 187 -0.35 6.15 11.03
N LYS A 188 -1.31 6.64 11.82
CA LYS A 188 -2.59 7.11 11.30
C LYS A 188 -2.40 8.16 10.20
N GLY A 189 -1.47 9.08 10.41
CA GLY A 189 -1.15 10.16 9.47
C GLY A 189 -0.61 9.65 8.13
N ILE A 190 0.36 8.73 8.13
CA ILE A 190 0.89 8.17 6.87
C ILE A 190 -0.20 7.41 6.10
N MET A 191 -1.08 6.70 6.81
CA MET A 191 -2.19 5.96 6.19
C MET A 191 -3.25 6.92 5.65
N ALA A 192 -3.54 8.02 6.36
CA ALA A 192 -4.48 9.03 5.87
C ALA A 192 -3.95 9.77 4.63
N ASP A 193 -2.64 9.99 4.54
CA ASP A 193 -2.02 10.57 3.35
C ASP A 193 -2.10 9.60 2.18
N HIS A 194 -1.65 8.35 2.37
CA HIS A 194 -1.75 7.30 1.35
C HIS A 194 -3.20 7.15 0.83
N LEU A 195 -4.18 7.08 1.74
CA LEU A 195 -5.61 7.00 1.38
C LEU A 195 -6.10 8.17 0.50
N ALA A 196 -5.55 9.38 0.67
CA ALA A 196 -5.95 10.53 -0.11
C ALA A 196 -5.59 10.39 -1.59
N ASP A 197 -4.54 9.62 -1.89
CA ASP A 197 -4.08 9.30 -3.23
C ASP A 197 -4.83 8.09 -3.79
N GLU A 198 -5.01 7.04 -2.98
CA GLU A 198 -5.81 5.85 -3.32
C GLU A 198 -7.26 6.15 -3.74
N GLY A 199 -7.89 7.14 -3.10
CA GLY A 199 -9.22 7.58 -3.49
C GLY A 199 -9.30 8.12 -4.93
N ARG A 200 -8.18 8.53 -5.52
CA ARG A 200 -8.07 8.90 -6.94
C ARG A 200 -7.70 7.69 -7.80
N HIS A 201 -6.80 6.81 -7.33
CA HIS A 201 -6.41 5.59 -8.04
C HIS A 201 -7.62 4.69 -8.30
N SER A 202 -8.52 4.54 -7.32
CA SER A 202 -9.79 3.80 -7.49
C SER A 202 -10.59 4.27 -8.72
N LYS A 203 -10.59 5.56 -9.04
CA LYS A 203 -11.25 6.09 -10.26
C LYS A 203 -10.50 5.71 -11.52
N PHE A 204 -9.17 5.75 -11.51
CA PHE A 204 -8.35 5.31 -12.64
C PHE A 204 -8.59 3.84 -12.97
N TRP A 205 -8.59 2.96 -11.97
CA TRP A 205 -8.75 1.51 -12.16
C TRP A 205 -10.18 1.06 -12.53
N THR A 206 -11.19 1.92 -12.36
CA THR A 206 -12.60 1.60 -12.62
C THR A 206 -13.22 2.36 -13.80
N ALA A 207 -12.48 3.30 -14.41
CA ALA A 207 -12.95 4.16 -15.50
C ALA A 207 -12.94 3.52 -16.89
#